data_AF-A0A0M0LCX4-F1
#
_entry.id   AF-A0A0M0LCX4-F1
#
_cell.length_a   1.000
_cell.length_b   1.000
_cell.length_c   1.000
_cell.angle_alpha   90.00
_cell.angle_beta   90.00
_cell.angle_gamma   90.00
#
_symmetry.space_group_name_H-M   'P 1'
#
loop_
_entity.id
_entity.type
_entity.pdbx_description
1 polymer ?
#
loop_
_entity_poly.entity_id
_entity_poly.type
_entity_poly.pdbx_seq_one_letter_code
_entity_poly.pdbx_strand_id
1 'polypeptide(L)' 'MKCKYCKGSMTEQDNDRIGNRYCKQHVCVNDECKAVFEEIRTIRGVRVPAEDRWLNQETAEAK' A
#
# COMPACT_ATOMS: atom_id res chain seq x y z
N MET A 1 -1.50 10.21 -1.05
CA MET A 1 -2.51 9.44 -0.27
C MET A 1 -2.39 9.78 1.23
N LYS A 2 -3.44 9.59 2.03
CA LYS A 2 -3.39 9.73 3.51
C LYS A 2 -3.47 8.37 4.18
N CYS A 3 -2.70 8.17 5.25
CA CYS A 3 -2.67 6.93 6.01
C CYS A 3 -4.04 6.67 6.67
N LYS A 4 -4.55 5.45 6.58
CA LYS A 4 -5.82 5.04 7.22
C LYS A 4 -5.77 5.21 8.75
N TYR A 5 -4.62 4.92 9.37
CA TYR A 5 -4.45 4.83 10.81
C TYR A 5 -4.15 6.18 11.47
N CYS A 6 -3.04 6.82 11.12
CA CYS A 6 -2.62 8.07 11.75
C CYS A 6 -3.07 9.33 10.99
N LYS A 7 -3.76 9.19 9.86
CA LYS A 7 -4.15 10.29 8.94
C LYS A 7 -2.98 11.12 8.41
N GLY A 8 -1.75 10.67 8.66
CA GLY A 8 -0.52 11.28 8.16
C GLY A 8 -0.38 11.17 6.65
N SER A 9 0.59 11.90 6.10
CA SER A 9 0.95 11.77 4.69
C SER A 9 1.59 10.41 4.42
N MET A 10 1.54 9.97 3.16
CA MET A 10 2.21 8.77 2.69
C MET A 10 3.04 9.10 1.46
N THR A 11 4.24 8.55 1.39
CA THR A 11 5.10 8.60 0.22
C THR A 11 4.80 7.43 -0.69
N GLU A 12 4.84 7.64 -1.99
CA GLU A 12 4.68 6.58 -2.98
C GLU A 12 6.04 5.97 -3.27
N GLN A 13 6.09 4.65 -3.41
CA GLN A 13 7.23 3.93 -3.96
C GLN A 13 6.91 3.44 -5.38
N ASP A 14 7.95 3.04 -6.10
CA ASP A 14 7.84 2.55 -7.47
C ASP A 14 7.02 1.26 -7.57
N ASN A 15 6.55 0.97 -8.78
CA ASN A 15 5.71 -0.20 -9.04
C ASN A 15 6.57 -1.46 -9.11
N ASP A 16 6.42 -2.35 -8.13
CA ASP A 16 7.05 -3.67 -8.19
C ASP A 16 6.18 -4.64 -8.98
N ARG A 17 6.81 -5.41 -9.87
CA ARG A 17 6.12 -6.47 -10.62
C ARG A 17 5.95 -7.71 -9.75
N ILE A 18 4.72 -8.13 -9.55
CA ILE A 18 4.35 -9.35 -8.81
C ILE A 18 3.62 -10.29 -9.77
N GLY A 19 4.38 -11.16 -10.44
CA GLY A 19 3.85 -12.08 -11.45
C GLY A 19 3.23 -11.36 -12.66
N ASN A 20 1.91 -11.53 -12.83
CA ASN A 20 1.11 -10.88 -13.88
C ASN A 20 0.42 -9.59 -13.41
N ARG A 21 0.90 -9.01 -12.30
CA ARG A 21 0.38 -7.80 -11.68
C ARG A 21 1.51 -6.86 -11.31
N TYR A 22 1.15 -5.64 -10.98
CA TYR A 22 2.03 -4.65 -10.37
C TYR A 22 1.47 -4.29 -8.99
N CYS A 23 2.36 -3.99 -8.06
CA CYS A 23 2.03 -3.45 -6.75
C CYS A 23 2.68 -2.08 -6.62
N LYS A 24 1.87 -1.06 -6.33
CA LYS A 24 2.36 0.25 -5.96
C LYS A 24 2.25 0.40 -4.46
N GLN A 25 3.38 0.57 -3.78
CA GLN A 25 3.37 0.75 -2.34
C GLN A 25 3.27 2.23 -1.96
N HIS A 26 2.46 2.53 -0.97
CA HIS A 26 2.40 3.82 -0.31
C HIS A 26 2.82 3.62 1.15
N VAL A 27 3.89 4.26 1.58
CA VAL A 27 4.44 4.09 2.93
C VAL A 27 4.12 5.33 3.75
N CYS A 28 3.58 5.15 4.96
CA CYS A 28 3.34 6.24 5.88
C CYS A 28 4.66 6.89 6.30
N VAL A 29 4.74 8.22 6.24
CA VAL A 29 5.95 8.96 6.67
C VAL A 29 6.05 9.12 8.19
N ASN A 30 5.00 8.73 8.93
CA ASN A 30 5.05 8.71 10.38
C ASN A 30 5.75 7.42 10.83
N ASP A 31 6.93 7.60 11.44
CA ASP A 31 7.81 6.54 11.91
C ASP A 31 7.25 5.71 13.06
N GLU A 32 6.22 6.18 13.77
CA GLU A 32 5.51 5.38 14.76
C GLU A 32 4.50 4.44 14.07
N CYS A 33 3.74 4.98 13.12
CA CYS A 33 2.66 4.24 12.47
C CYS A 33 3.16 3.14 11.53
N LYS A 34 4.23 3.41 10.76
CA LYS A 34 4.88 2.50 9.79
C LYS A 34 3.92 1.72 8.87
N ALA A 35 2.70 2.23 8.64
CA ALA A 35 1.72 1.56 7.83
C ALA A 35 2.07 1.65 6.34
N VAL A 36 1.83 0.58 5.62
CA VAL A 36 1.99 0.48 4.17
C VAL A 36 0.62 0.21 3.55
N PHE A 37 0.36 0.83 2.41
CA PHE A 37 -0.78 0.51 1.56
C PHE A 37 -0.26 -0.02 0.23
N GLU A 38 -0.68 -1.22 -0.13
CA GLU A 38 -0.36 -1.86 -1.40
C GLU A 38 -1.53 -1.66 -2.35
N GLU A 39 -1.32 -0.85 -3.39
CA GLU A 39 -2.27 -0.65 -4.46
C GLU A 39 -1.97 -1.64 -5.59
N ILE A 40 -2.88 -2.59 -5.81
CA ILE A 40 -2.68 -3.66 -6.78
C ILE A 40 -3.19 -3.21 -8.15
N ARG A 41 -2.38 -3.50 -9.17
CA ARG A 41 -2.65 -3.15 -10.57
C ARG A 41 -2.50 -4.37 -11.46
N THR A 42 -3.32 -4.46 -12.49
CA THR A 42 -3.16 -5.44 -13.57
C THR A 42 -1.87 -5.20 -14.35
N ILE A 43 -1.45 -6.16 -15.17
CA ILE A 43 -0.32 -5.99 -16.10
C ILE A 43 -0.46 -4.79 -17.07
N ARG A 44 -1.69 -4.27 -17.25
CA ARG A 44 -1.97 -3.08 -18.07
C ARG A 44 -1.95 -1.78 -17.25
N GLY A 45 -1.57 -1.83 -15.97
CA GLY A 45 -1.52 -0.67 -15.08
C GLY A 45 -2.86 -0.24 -14.48
N VAL A 46 -3.97 -0.94 -14.78
CA VAL A 46 -5.30 -0.65 -14.24
C VAL A 46 -5.37 -1.11 -12.78
N ARG A 47 -5.79 -0.23 -11.87
CA ARG A 47 -5.96 -0.54 -10.43
C ARG A 47 -7.07 -1.56 -10.21
N VAL A 48 -6.86 -2.46 -9.25
CA VAL A 48 -7.79 -3.51 -8.81
C VAL A 48 -8.11 -3.30 -7.32
N PRO A 49 -9.06 -2.40 -6.98
CA PRO A 49 -9.29 -2.00 -5.59
C PRO A 49 -9.68 -3.14 -4.64
N ALA A 50 -10.30 -4.20 -5.16
CA ALA A 50 -10.68 -5.37 -4.38
C ALA A 50 -9.48 -6.18 -3.85
N GLU A 51 -8.29 -5.93 -4.38
CA GLU A 51 -7.06 -6.60 -3.98
C GLU A 51 -6.09 -5.70 -3.24
N ASP A 52 -6.41 -4.41 -3.10
CA ASP A 52 -5.60 -3.46 -2.35
C ASP A 52 -5.51 -3.87 -0.88
N ARG A 53 -4.35 -3.66 -0.25
CA ARG A 53 -4.10 -4.12 1.13
C ARG A 53 -3.51 -3.01 1.98
N TRP A 54 -3.95 -2.95 3.22
CA TRP A 54 -3.24 -2.20 4.25
C TRP A 54 -2.40 -3.19 5.04
N LEU A 55 -1.13 -2.84 5.26
CA LEU A 55 -0.21 -3.56 6.12
C LEU A 55 0.16 -2.62 7.27
N ASN A 56 -0.09 -3.03 8.50
CA ASN A 56 0.39 -2.31 9.68
C ASN A 56 0.81 -3.33 10.73
N GLN A 57 2.06 -3.17 11.20
CA GLN A 57 2.68 -4.09 12.13
C GLN A 57 1.99 -4.09 13.51
N GLU A 58 1.41 -2.96 13.93
CA GLU A 58 0.72 -2.84 15.22
C GLU A 58 -0.68 -3.46 15.20
N THR A 59 -1.41 -3.31 14.09
CA THR A 59 -2.79 -3.79 13.98
C THR A 59 -2.90 -5.20 13.42
N ALA A 60 -1.79 -5.80 12.96
CA ALA A 60 -1.74 -7.12 12.32
C ALA A 60 -2.76 -7.28 11.17
N GLU A 61 -3.17 -6.18 10.52
CA GLU A 61 -3.92 -6.22 9.26
C GLU A 61 -2.94 -6.71 8.18
N ALA A 62 -2.79 -8.02 8.08
CA ALA A 62 -2.02 -8.73 7.05
C ALA A 62 -2.52 -10.18 7.00
N LYS A 63 -3.80 -10.38 6.67
CA LYS A 63 -4.36 -11.70 6.38
C LYS A 63 -5.33 -11.63 5.21
#